data_AF-M4RLA1-F1
#
_entry.id   AF-M4RLA1-F1
#
_cell.length_a   1.000
_cell.length_b   1.000
_cell.length_c   1.000
_cell.angle_alpha   90.00
_cell.angle_beta   90.00
_cell.angle_gamma   90.00
#
_symmetry.space_group_name_H-M   'P 1'
#
loop_
_entity.id
_entity.type
_entity.pdbx_description
1 polymer ?
#
loop_
_entity_poly.entity_id
_entity_poly.type
_entity_poly.pdbx_seq_one_letter_code
_entity_poly.pdbx_strand_id
1 'polypeptide(L)'
;MKLSEHAKPGLLLALTPVVLTLLILGTQIFYFGVFEPHIPLAIGLAITSVVGIKLGLSWKGIEKGIFHVIHVALPSVSVLITVGMIIGVWIASGTVPSIIYFGLKVLSPELFLAAGMGICALVSLSLGTSWASVGTVGLALMGIGEGFDIPAYWTAGAVVSGAFFGDKISPLSDTTNLAPAVTGTDVFSHIKNMMATTIPAMLIALIIYLLVGFFVIDTQSISFEKINDITNALDENFYISGWVLLPALIVMGLAIKKISSHAITIRRRFSGRGNGNDCSRAESTINF
;
A
#
# COMPACT_ATOMS: atom_id res chain seq x y z
N MET A 1 -37.60 -7.19 -15.21
CA MET A 1 -37.11 -8.46 -14.63
C MET A 1 -36.91 -8.21 -13.14
N LYS A 2 -37.83 -8.71 -12.29
CA LYS A 2 -37.72 -8.53 -10.83
C LYS A 2 -36.53 -9.34 -10.34
N LEU A 3 -35.54 -8.69 -9.72
CA LEU A 3 -34.50 -9.37 -8.94
C LEU A 3 -35.24 -10.19 -7.89
N SER A 4 -35.22 -11.53 -7.98
CA SER A 4 -35.80 -12.34 -6.91
C SER A 4 -35.03 -12.03 -5.63
N GLU A 5 -35.77 -11.80 -4.57
CA GLU A 5 -35.25 -11.50 -3.24
C GLU A 5 -34.55 -12.77 -2.73
N HIS A 6 -33.27 -12.92 -3.05
CA HIS A 6 -32.47 -14.05 -2.57
C HIS A 6 -32.31 -13.89 -1.06
N ALA A 7 -32.63 -14.95 -0.30
CA ALA A 7 -32.53 -14.92 1.15
C ALA A 7 -31.12 -14.52 1.57
N LYS A 8 -31.01 -13.47 2.40
CA LYS A 8 -29.73 -13.05 2.97
C LYS A 8 -29.14 -14.24 3.74
N PRO A 9 -27.88 -14.63 3.49
CA PRO A 9 -27.28 -15.74 4.21
C PRO A 9 -27.26 -15.46 5.72
N GLY A 10 -27.51 -16.49 6.52
CA GLY A 10 -27.22 -16.41 7.94
C GLY A 10 -25.73 -16.12 8.18
N LEU A 11 -25.40 -15.45 9.29
CA LEU A 11 -24.03 -15.00 9.58
C LEU A 11 -22.99 -16.12 9.46
N LEU A 12 -23.29 -17.31 9.98
CA LEU A 12 -22.40 -18.47 9.91
C LEU A 12 -22.11 -18.87 8.46
N LEU A 13 -23.14 -18.91 7.62
CA LEU A 13 -23.02 -19.28 6.21
C LEU A 13 -22.24 -18.23 5.41
N ALA A 14 -22.40 -16.95 5.74
CA ALA A 14 -21.66 -15.84 5.12
C ALA A 14 -20.18 -15.85 5.50
N LEU A 15 -19.84 -16.26 6.73
CA LEU A 15 -18.46 -16.33 7.20
C LEU A 15 -17.71 -17.57 6.71
N THR A 16 -18.42 -18.66 6.37
CA THR A 16 -17.81 -19.93 5.96
C THR A 16 -16.72 -19.79 4.90
N PRO A 17 -16.95 -19.09 3.76
CA PRO A 17 -15.93 -18.98 2.74
C PRO A 17 -14.69 -18.22 3.23
N VAL A 18 -14.87 -17.16 4.02
CA VAL A 18 -13.76 -16.36 4.55
C VAL A 18 -12.92 -17.19 5.53
N VAL A 19 -13.57 -17.81 6.53
CA VAL A 19 -12.89 -18.58 7.57
C VAL A 19 -12.18 -19.80 6.99
N LEU A 20 -12.86 -20.57 6.12
CA LEU A 20 -12.24 -21.75 5.51
C LEU A 20 -11.07 -21.38 4.61
N THR A 21 -11.18 -20.31 3.82
CA THR A 21 -10.06 -19.83 2.99
C THR A 21 -8.87 -19.44 3.84
N LEU A 22 -9.10 -18.72 4.95
CA LEU A 22 -8.03 -18.33 5.88
C LEU A 22 -7.39 -19.52 6.58
N LEU A 23 -8.16 -20.56 6.94
CA LEU A 23 -7.63 -21.80 7.52
C LEU A 23 -6.77 -22.58 6.52
N ILE A 24 -7.21 -22.68 5.27
CA ILE A 24 -6.44 -23.35 4.21
C ILE A 24 -5.15 -22.57 3.94
N LEU A 25 -5.23 -21.25 3.83
CA LEU A 25 -4.07 -20.37 3.65
C LEU A 25 -3.10 -20.49 4.84
N GLY A 26 -3.61 -20.46 6.07
CA GLY A 26 -2.80 -20.63 7.28
C GLY A 26 -2.13 -22.00 7.34
N THR A 27 -2.83 -23.07 7.01
CA THR A 27 -2.26 -24.42 6.95
C THR A 27 -1.14 -24.48 5.89
N GLN A 28 -1.35 -23.88 4.72
CA GLN A 28 -0.33 -23.81 3.69
C GLN A 28 0.95 -23.11 4.18
N ILE A 29 0.82 -21.94 4.81
CA ILE A 29 1.96 -21.15 5.25
C ILE A 29 2.67 -21.83 6.44
N PHE A 30 1.93 -22.24 7.47
CA PHE A 30 2.53 -22.69 8.73
C PHE A 30 2.90 -24.17 8.77
N TYR A 31 2.14 -25.04 8.10
CA TYR A 31 2.41 -26.48 8.09
C TYR A 31 3.25 -26.89 6.88
N PHE A 32 2.91 -26.39 5.69
CA PHE A 32 3.61 -26.75 4.46
C PHE A 32 4.78 -25.81 4.13
N GLY A 33 4.87 -24.63 4.75
CA GLY A 33 5.94 -23.67 4.47
C GLY A 33 5.85 -23.03 3.08
N VAL A 34 4.68 -23.10 2.43
CA VAL A 34 4.45 -22.61 1.07
C VAL A 34 3.73 -21.26 1.17
N PHE A 35 4.34 -20.20 0.67
CA PHE A 35 3.87 -18.83 0.85
C PHE A 35 2.98 -18.33 -0.30
N GLU A 36 2.91 -19.07 -1.40
CA GLU A 36 2.17 -18.72 -2.61
C GLU A 36 0.64 -18.83 -2.39
N PRO A 37 -0.12 -17.72 -2.41
CA PRO A 37 -1.52 -17.74 -1.99
C PRO A 37 -2.49 -18.31 -3.04
N HIS A 38 -2.01 -18.64 -4.25
CA HIS A 38 -2.85 -18.98 -5.40
C HIS A 38 -3.79 -20.16 -5.16
N ILE A 39 -3.28 -21.27 -4.60
CA ILE A 39 -4.08 -22.48 -4.38
C ILE A 39 -5.17 -22.25 -3.31
N PRO A 40 -4.87 -21.72 -2.10
CA PRO A 40 -5.88 -21.42 -1.10
C PRO A 40 -6.97 -20.47 -1.59
N LEU A 41 -6.59 -19.43 -2.35
CA LEU A 41 -7.55 -18.48 -2.91
C LEU A 41 -8.45 -19.12 -3.98
N ALA A 42 -7.91 -19.98 -4.84
CA ALA A 42 -8.70 -20.73 -5.83
C ALA A 42 -9.71 -21.67 -5.15
N ILE A 43 -9.29 -22.35 -4.07
CA ILE A 43 -10.20 -23.18 -3.26
C ILE A 43 -11.24 -22.32 -2.56
N GLY A 44 -10.85 -21.15 -2.03
CA GLY A 44 -11.77 -20.19 -1.43
C GLY A 44 -12.84 -19.70 -2.39
N LEU A 45 -12.48 -19.44 -3.65
CA LEU A 45 -13.41 -19.11 -4.73
C LEU A 45 -14.39 -20.26 -4.99
N ALA A 46 -13.90 -21.50 -5.01
CA ALA A 46 -14.73 -22.70 -5.17
C ALA A 46 -15.71 -22.86 -3.99
N ILE A 47 -15.25 -22.70 -2.75
CA ILE A 47 -16.09 -22.74 -1.53
C ILE A 47 -17.17 -21.64 -1.61
N THR A 48 -16.78 -20.42 -1.95
CA THR A 48 -17.71 -19.28 -2.10
C THR A 48 -18.78 -19.59 -3.16
N SER A 49 -18.37 -20.17 -4.29
CA SER A 49 -19.27 -20.57 -5.37
C SER A 49 -20.25 -21.65 -4.92
N VAL A 50 -19.80 -22.65 -4.17
CA VAL A 50 -20.67 -23.71 -3.60
C VAL A 50 -21.69 -23.12 -2.62
N VAL A 51 -21.27 -22.18 -1.76
CA VAL A 51 -22.19 -21.48 -0.84
C VAL A 51 -23.22 -20.67 -1.64
N GLY A 52 -22.80 -19.97 -2.69
CA GLY A 52 -23.70 -19.25 -3.59
C GLY A 52 -24.75 -20.15 -4.25
N ILE A 53 -24.33 -21.31 -4.77
CA ILE A 53 -25.25 -22.30 -5.37
C ILE A 53 -26.25 -22.81 -4.32
N LYS A 54 -25.80 -23.12 -3.09
CA LYS A 54 -26.69 -23.55 -2.00
C LYS A 54 -27.73 -22.50 -1.59
N LEU A 55 -27.43 -21.22 -1.82
CA LEU A 55 -28.36 -20.10 -1.60
C LEU A 55 -29.30 -19.85 -2.79
N GLY A 56 -29.24 -20.69 -3.83
CA GLY A 56 -30.07 -20.58 -5.02
C GLY A 56 -29.53 -19.63 -6.09
N LEU A 57 -28.30 -19.12 -5.97
CA LEU A 57 -27.69 -18.32 -7.02
C LEU A 57 -27.38 -19.21 -8.24
N SER A 58 -27.82 -18.75 -9.40
CA SER A 58 -27.44 -19.39 -10.67
C SER A 58 -25.93 -19.27 -10.92
N TRP A 59 -25.34 -20.29 -11.57
CA TRP A 59 -23.93 -20.25 -11.98
C TRP A 59 -23.57 -18.98 -12.78
N LYS A 60 -24.44 -18.58 -13.72
CA LYS A 60 -24.26 -17.33 -14.49
C LYS A 60 -24.23 -16.09 -13.60
N GLY A 61 -24.96 -16.09 -12.49
CA GLY A 61 -24.91 -15.00 -11.50
C GLY A 61 -23.58 -14.97 -10.74
N ILE A 62 -23.09 -16.14 -10.33
CA ILE A 62 -21.78 -16.28 -9.66
C ILE A 62 -20.66 -15.85 -10.60
N GLU A 63 -20.63 -16.38 -11.83
CA GLU A 63 -19.67 -16.02 -12.87
C GLU A 63 -19.62 -14.51 -13.12
N LYS A 64 -20.78 -13.86 -13.26
CA LYS A 64 -20.86 -12.40 -13.38
C LYS A 64 -20.27 -11.67 -12.17
N GLY A 65 -20.49 -12.18 -10.96
CA GLY A 65 -19.88 -11.66 -9.74
C GLY A 65 -18.35 -11.78 -9.76
N ILE A 66 -17.82 -12.92 -10.19
CA ILE A 66 -16.38 -13.15 -10.35
C ILE A 66 -15.78 -12.14 -11.33
N PHE A 67 -16.36 -12.03 -12.53
CA PHE A 67 -15.89 -11.07 -13.54
C PHE A 67 -16.02 -9.62 -13.04
N HIS A 68 -17.07 -9.27 -12.32
CA HIS A 68 -17.21 -7.95 -11.73
C HIS A 68 -16.03 -7.63 -10.80
N VAL A 69 -15.68 -8.54 -9.89
CA VAL A 69 -14.54 -8.34 -8.98
C VAL A 69 -13.22 -8.25 -9.73
N ILE A 70 -13.01 -9.05 -10.80
CA ILE A 70 -11.83 -8.93 -11.67
C ILE A 70 -11.74 -7.53 -12.27
N HIS A 71 -12.84 -6.99 -12.81
CA HIS A 71 -12.85 -5.64 -13.39
C HIS A 71 -12.55 -4.57 -12.34
N VAL A 72 -13.07 -4.71 -11.12
CA VAL A 72 -12.77 -3.81 -10.02
C VAL A 72 -11.29 -3.87 -9.61
N ALA A 73 -10.64 -5.02 -9.73
CA ALA A 73 -9.23 -5.21 -9.36
C ALA A 73 -8.22 -4.83 -10.46
N LEU A 74 -8.64 -4.75 -11.73
CA LEU A 74 -7.77 -4.44 -12.88
C LEU A 74 -6.93 -3.15 -12.71
N PRO A 75 -7.49 -2.03 -12.20
CA PRO A 75 -6.69 -0.83 -11.93
C PRO A 75 -5.53 -1.09 -10.98
N SER A 76 -5.76 -1.81 -9.86
CA SER A 76 -4.72 -2.12 -8.87
C SER A 76 -3.62 -3.02 -9.46
N VAL A 77 -3.99 -4.01 -10.28
CA VAL A 77 -3.02 -4.86 -10.98
C VAL A 77 -2.16 -4.03 -11.94
N SER A 78 -2.77 -3.12 -12.70
CA SER A 78 -2.06 -2.23 -13.63
C SER A 78 -1.07 -1.31 -12.92
N VAL A 79 -1.44 -0.81 -11.73
CA VAL A 79 -0.52 -0.04 -10.87
C VAL A 79 0.65 -0.90 -10.42
N LEU A 80 0.42 -2.13 -9.93
CA LEU A 80 1.50 -3.02 -9.50
C LEU A 80 2.49 -3.35 -10.63
N ILE A 81 2.00 -3.59 -11.85
CA ILE A 81 2.84 -3.80 -13.03
C ILE A 81 3.67 -2.55 -13.33
N THR A 82 3.05 -1.37 -13.30
CA THR A 82 3.73 -0.09 -13.56
C THR A 82 4.80 0.21 -12.51
N VAL A 83 4.50 -0.05 -11.24
CA VAL A 83 5.47 0.09 -10.14
C VAL A 83 6.66 -0.83 -10.37
N GLY A 84 6.44 -2.10 -10.73
CA GLY A 84 7.52 -3.03 -11.07
C GLY A 84 8.40 -2.53 -12.20
N MET A 85 7.81 -1.99 -13.27
CA MET A 85 8.56 -1.38 -14.37
C MET A 85 9.36 -0.15 -13.92
N ILE A 86 8.76 0.74 -13.13
CA ILE A 86 9.43 1.94 -12.59
C ILE A 86 10.65 1.54 -11.75
N ILE A 87 10.51 0.52 -10.89
CA ILE A 87 11.61 0.00 -10.07
C ILE A 87 12.75 -0.49 -10.97
N GLY A 88 12.45 -1.30 -11.98
CA GLY A 88 13.46 -1.80 -12.91
C GLY A 88 14.19 -0.66 -13.62
N VAL A 89 13.44 0.35 -14.09
CA VAL A 89 14.01 1.56 -14.70
C VAL A 89 14.87 2.33 -13.71
N TRP A 90 14.44 2.52 -12.47
CA TRP A 90 15.18 3.28 -11.45
C TRP A 90 16.46 2.58 -10.99
N ILE A 91 16.47 1.25 -10.95
CA ILE A 91 17.68 0.49 -10.70
C ILE A 91 18.63 0.67 -11.90
N ALA A 92 18.14 0.43 -13.12
CA ALA A 92 18.95 0.53 -14.34
C ALA A 92 19.48 1.96 -14.59
N SER A 93 18.71 3.00 -14.26
CA SER A 93 19.11 4.39 -14.43
C SER A 93 20.02 4.90 -13.31
N GLY A 94 20.23 4.14 -12.24
CA GLY A 94 21.02 4.56 -11.07
C GLY A 94 20.25 5.39 -10.03
N THR A 95 18.94 5.55 -10.15
CA THR A 95 18.11 6.32 -9.21
C THR A 95 18.01 5.63 -7.86
N VAL A 96 17.66 4.34 -7.82
CA VAL A 96 17.66 3.55 -6.56
C VAL A 96 19.07 3.47 -5.97
N PRO A 97 20.12 3.11 -6.74
CA PRO A 97 21.52 3.18 -6.29
C PRO A 97 21.91 4.53 -5.67
N SER A 98 21.54 5.65 -6.29
CA SER A 98 21.84 7.00 -5.78
C SER A 98 21.10 7.28 -4.47
N ILE A 99 19.84 6.87 -4.33
CA ILE A 99 19.10 7.02 -3.07
C ILE A 99 19.78 6.22 -1.95
N ILE A 100 20.23 4.99 -2.23
CA ILE A 100 20.96 4.16 -1.25
C ILE A 100 22.28 4.84 -0.87
N TYR A 101 23.07 5.28 -1.85
CA TYR A 101 24.35 5.94 -1.63
C TYR A 101 24.22 7.19 -0.75
N PHE A 102 23.30 8.10 -1.09
CA PHE A 102 23.09 9.31 -0.29
C PHE A 102 22.44 8.97 1.06
N GLY A 103 21.55 7.98 1.11
CA GLY A 103 20.91 7.52 2.33
C GLY A 103 21.91 7.02 3.36
N LEU A 104 22.87 6.18 2.96
CA LEU A 104 23.93 5.67 3.84
C LEU A 104 24.85 6.76 4.38
N LYS A 105 25.02 7.87 3.64
CA LYS A 105 25.85 9.01 4.07
C LYS A 105 25.12 10.02 4.96
N VAL A 106 23.80 10.11 4.84
CA VAL A 106 22.99 11.16 5.50
C VAL A 106 22.23 10.61 6.72
N LEU A 107 21.75 9.38 6.66
CA LEU A 107 20.97 8.78 7.75
C LEU A 107 21.88 8.23 8.83
N SER A 108 21.49 8.45 10.09
CA SER A 108 22.10 7.72 11.20
C SER A 108 21.39 6.36 11.37
N PRO A 109 22.12 5.27 11.66
CA PRO A 109 21.50 3.96 11.86
C PRO A 109 20.46 3.94 13.00
N GLU A 110 20.65 4.75 14.04
CA GLU A 110 19.74 4.82 15.20
C GLU A 110 18.37 5.41 14.81
N LEU A 111 18.36 6.38 13.89
CA LEU A 111 17.14 7.03 13.44
C LEU A 111 16.57 6.39 12.17
N PHE A 112 17.32 5.50 11.52
CA PHE A 112 16.99 4.94 10.22
C PHE A 112 15.59 4.32 10.18
N LEU A 113 15.22 3.47 11.14
CA LEU A 113 13.91 2.80 11.15
C LEU A 113 12.76 3.82 11.29
N ALA A 114 12.89 4.76 12.22
CA ALA A 114 11.89 5.80 12.46
C ALA A 114 11.77 6.76 11.25
N ALA A 115 12.90 7.17 10.69
CA ALA A 115 12.97 8.01 9.50
C ALA A 115 12.39 7.30 8.27
N GLY A 116 12.75 6.03 8.05
CA GLY A 116 12.25 5.21 6.96
C GLY A 116 10.73 5.04 7.01
N MET A 117 10.18 4.78 8.20
CA MET A 117 8.73 4.77 8.41
C MET A 117 8.10 6.13 8.08
N GLY A 118 8.67 7.24 8.56
CA GLY A 118 8.16 8.59 8.30
C GLY A 118 8.20 8.96 6.82
N ILE A 119 9.30 8.64 6.12
CA ILE A 119 9.46 8.87 4.69
C ILE A 119 8.41 8.06 3.91
N CYS A 120 8.26 6.76 4.21
CA CYS A 120 7.25 5.92 3.57
C CYS A 120 5.82 6.42 3.84
N ALA A 121 5.55 6.94 5.04
CA ALA A 121 4.27 7.55 5.38
C ALA A 121 3.98 8.79 4.53
N LEU A 122 4.95 9.70 4.39
CA LEU A 122 4.78 10.92 3.59
C LEU A 122 4.62 10.60 2.09
N VAL A 123 5.42 9.67 1.58
CA VAL A 123 5.35 9.24 0.18
C VAL A 123 4.01 8.56 -0.11
N SER A 124 3.56 7.66 0.77
CA SER A 124 2.30 6.96 0.58
C SER A 124 1.08 7.85 0.77
N LEU A 125 1.13 8.79 1.72
CA LEU A 125 0.11 9.83 1.83
C LEU A 125 -0.02 10.63 0.53
N SER A 126 1.12 10.90 -0.11
CA SER A 126 1.18 11.68 -1.34
C SER A 126 0.75 10.91 -2.58
N LEU A 127 1.14 9.64 -2.69
CA LEU A 127 0.80 8.77 -3.82
C LEU A 127 -0.62 8.19 -3.70
N GLY A 128 -1.12 8.00 -2.48
CA GLY A 128 -2.37 7.30 -2.19
C GLY A 128 -2.27 5.80 -2.43
N THR A 129 -1.07 5.21 -2.34
CA THR A 129 -0.89 3.77 -2.55
C THR A 129 0.28 3.24 -1.74
N SER A 130 -0.02 2.25 -0.89
CA SER A 130 0.98 1.55 -0.08
C SER A 130 1.98 0.81 -0.96
N TRP A 131 1.52 0.03 -1.94
CA TRP A 131 2.37 -0.80 -2.78
C TRP A 131 3.37 -0.01 -3.63
N ALA A 132 2.96 1.13 -4.22
CA ALA A 132 3.90 1.97 -4.96
C ALA A 132 4.96 2.59 -4.03
N SER A 133 4.59 2.91 -2.80
CA SER A 133 5.50 3.49 -1.81
C SER A 133 6.52 2.48 -1.29
N VAL A 134 6.07 1.24 -1.03
CA VAL A 134 6.95 0.12 -0.71
C VAL A 134 7.89 -0.17 -1.88
N GLY A 135 7.37 -0.18 -3.10
CA GLY A 135 8.15 -0.48 -4.29
C GLY A 135 9.22 0.57 -4.63
N THR A 136 8.92 1.85 -4.45
CA THR A 136 9.83 2.95 -4.85
C THR A 136 10.85 3.29 -3.76
N VAL A 137 10.41 4.01 -2.72
CA VAL A 137 11.29 4.47 -1.65
C VAL A 137 11.54 3.36 -0.64
N GLY A 138 10.56 2.48 -0.41
CA GLY A 138 10.73 1.32 0.47
C GLY A 138 11.85 0.38 0.02
N LEU A 139 11.97 0.12 -1.30
CA LEU A 139 13.06 -0.69 -1.85
C LEU A 139 14.43 -0.07 -1.57
N ALA A 140 14.58 1.24 -1.76
CA ALA A 140 15.83 1.93 -1.46
C ALA A 140 16.14 1.87 0.04
N LEU A 141 15.13 2.03 0.90
CA LEU A 141 15.29 1.86 2.35
C LEU A 141 15.71 0.44 2.73
N MET A 142 15.20 -0.60 2.06
CA MET A 142 15.67 -1.98 2.28
C MET A 142 17.17 -2.10 2.02
N GLY A 143 17.68 -1.51 0.93
CA GLY A 143 19.12 -1.51 0.62
C GLY A 143 19.96 -0.71 1.62
N ILE A 144 19.45 0.42 2.12
CA ILE A 144 20.12 1.19 3.18
C ILE A 144 20.17 0.39 4.49
N GLY A 145 19.06 -0.27 4.85
CA GLY A 145 19.00 -1.11 6.05
C GLY A 145 20.01 -2.26 6.00
N GLU A 146 20.18 -2.89 4.84
CA GLU A 146 21.21 -3.91 4.63
C GLU A 146 22.64 -3.34 4.79
N GLY A 147 22.87 -2.11 4.31
CA GLY A 147 24.15 -1.42 4.50
C GLY A 147 24.46 -1.07 5.96
N PHE A 148 23.43 -0.79 6.77
CA PHE A 148 23.56 -0.65 8.23
C PHE A 148 23.53 -1.97 9.00
N ASP A 149 23.49 -3.11 8.31
CA ASP A 149 23.38 -4.44 8.92
C ASP A 149 22.13 -4.60 9.81
N ILE A 150 21.08 -3.82 9.53
CA ILE A 150 19.82 -3.89 10.25
C ILE A 150 19.02 -5.08 9.70
N PRO A 151 18.53 -5.98 10.56
CA PRO A 151 17.79 -7.14 10.11
C PRO A 151 16.60 -6.76 9.21
N ALA A 152 16.47 -7.46 8.08
CA ALA A 152 15.51 -7.13 7.04
C ALA A 152 14.05 -7.03 7.54
N TYR A 153 13.68 -7.80 8.56
CA TYR A 153 12.34 -7.77 9.14
C TYR A 153 12.04 -6.44 9.88
N TRP A 154 13.04 -5.81 10.51
CA TRP A 154 12.87 -4.49 11.13
C TRP A 154 12.68 -3.42 10.07
N THR A 155 13.54 -3.42 9.05
CA THR A 155 13.47 -2.47 7.93
C THR A 155 12.15 -2.62 7.16
N ALA A 156 11.76 -3.85 6.82
CA ALA A 156 10.49 -4.14 6.16
C ALA A 156 9.30 -3.71 7.03
N GLY A 157 9.35 -3.96 8.34
CA GLY A 157 8.35 -3.50 9.29
C GLY A 157 8.16 -1.98 9.26
N ALA A 158 9.25 -1.22 9.33
CA ALA A 158 9.23 0.25 9.27
C ALA A 158 8.66 0.76 7.94
N VAL A 159 9.14 0.23 6.82
CA VAL A 159 8.67 0.57 5.47
C VAL A 159 7.17 0.32 5.31
N VAL A 160 6.70 -0.89 5.68
CA VAL A 160 5.29 -1.28 5.58
C VAL A 160 4.43 -0.45 6.52
N SER A 161 4.88 -0.19 7.75
CA SER A 161 4.13 0.63 8.72
C SER A 161 3.88 2.04 8.17
N GLY A 162 4.92 2.67 7.61
CA GLY A 162 4.81 3.98 6.97
C GLY A 162 3.88 3.94 5.76
N ALA A 163 4.14 3.01 4.83
CA ALA A 163 3.39 2.95 3.58
C ALA A 163 1.89 2.71 3.80
N PHE A 164 1.50 1.80 4.68
CA PHE A 164 0.08 1.52 4.95
C PHE A 164 -0.60 2.62 5.75
N PHE A 165 0.12 3.34 6.61
CA PHE A 165 -0.42 4.52 7.27
C PHE A 165 -0.79 5.61 6.27
N GLY A 166 0.15 5.97 5.38
CA GLY A 166 -0.08 7.01 4.39
C GLY A 166 -1.26 6.69 3.47
N ASP A 167 -1.36 5.42 3.04
CA ASP A 167 -2.44 4.92 2.19
C ASP A 167 -3.81 5.08 2.86
N LYS A 168 -3.93 4.65 4.12
CA LYS A 168 -5.18 4.69 4.90
C LYS A 168 -5.75 6.08 5.15
N ILE A 169 -4.90 7.10 5.21
CA ILE A 169 -5.34 8.48 5.48
C ILE A 169 -5.27 9.38 4.24
N SER A 170 -4.87 8.83 3.09
CA SER A 170 -4.78 9.60 1.86
C SER A 170 -6.15 9.72 1.18
N PRO A 171 -6.62 10.94 0.86
CA PRO A 171 -7.83 11.13 0.06
C PRO A 171 -7.64 10.71 -1.40
N LEU A 172 -6.42 10.33 -1.81
CA LEU A 172 -6.12 9.82 -3.15
C LEU A 172 -6.19 8.29 -3.24
N SER A 173 -6.26 7.59 -2.12
CA SER A 173 -6.21 6.13 -2.11
C SER A 173 -7.50 5.52 -2.61
N ASP A 174 -7.37 4.52 -3.49
CA ASP A 174 -8.50 3.77 -4.03
C ASP A 174 -9.29 3.09 -2.92
N THR A 175 -8.61 2.50 -1.93
CA THR A 175 -9.27 1.82 -0.81
C THR A 175 -9.98 2.81 0.11
N THR A 176 -9.35 3.95 0.38
CA THR A 176 -9.91 5.05 1.19
C THR A 176 -11.09 5.73 0.51
N ASN A 177 -11.17 5.74 -0.83
CA ASN A 177 -12.32 6.25 -1.58
C ASN A 177 -13.42 5.20 -1.79
N LEU A 178 -13.06 3.92 -1.96
CA LEU A 178 -14.01 2.84 -2.20
C LEU A 178 -14.86 2.53 -0.96
N ALA A 179 -14.26 2.45 0.22
CA ALA A 179 -14.99 2.16 1.46
C ALA A 179 -16.16 3.15 1.74
N PRO A 180 -15.95 4.49 1.71
CA PRO A 180 -17.04 5.46 1.86
C PRO A 180 -18.06 5.39 0.72
N ALA A 181 -17.63 5.14 -0.52
CA ALA A 181 -18.54 5.00 -1.66
C ALA A 181 -19.52 3.81 -1.50
N VAL A 182 -19.05 2.68 -0.96
CA VAL A 182 -19.90 1.50 -0.73
C VAL A 182 -20.79 1.67 0.52
N THR A 183 -20.33 2.42 1.51
CA THR A 183 -21.08 2.64 2.77
C THR A 183 -21.98 3.88 2.75
N GLY A 184 -21.93 4.69 1.69
CA GLY A 184 -22.68 5.94 1.59
C GLY A 184 -22.20 7.03 2.55
N THR A 185 -20.94 6.98 3.00
CA THR A 185 -20.36 7.96 3.91
C THR A 185 -19.45 8.94 3.16
N ASP A 186 -19.19 10.11 3.76
CA ASP A 186 -18.27 11.09 3.19
C ASP A 186 -16.80 10.67 3.40
N VAL A 187 -15.96 10.86 2.37
CA VAL A 187 -14.55 10.44 2.36
C VAL A 187 -13.76 11.13 3.47
N PHE A 188 -13.93 12.44 3.66
CA PHE A 188 -13.20 13.16 4.70
C PHE A 188 -13.66 12.78 6.11
N SER A 189 -14.94 12.50 6.27
CA SER A 189 -15.51 11.97 7.52
C SER A 189 -14.95 10.58 7.83
N HIS A 190 -14.83 9.71 6.82
CA HIS A 190 -14.18 8.41 6.94
C HIS A 190 -12.71 8.53 7.35
N ILE A 191 -11.93 9.37 6.64
CA ILE A 191 -10.51 9.63 6.97
C ILE A 191 -10.37 10.16 8.40
N LYS A 192 -11.21 11.12 8.80
CA LYS A 192 -11.20 11.67 10.16
C LYS A 192 -11.41 10.59 11.22
N ASN A 193 -12.33 9.67 10.99
CA ASN A 193 -12.55 8.54 11.89
C ASN A 193 -11.40 7.54 11.86
N MET A 194 -10.79 7.29 10.70
CA MET A 194 -9.60 6.44 10.58
C MET A 194 -8.37 7.02 11.30
N MET A 195 -8.19 8.34 11.29
CA MET A 195 -7.08 9.00 12.00
C MET A 195 -7.08 8.70 13.51
N ALA A 196 -8.27 8.57 14.14
CA ALA A 196 -8.39 8.31 15.57
C ALA A 196 -7.76 6.98 16.02
N THR A 197 -7.64 6.00 15.13
CA THR A 197 -6.97 4.72 15.41
C THR A 197 -5.59 4.63 14.75
N THR A 198 -5.45 5.26 13.58
CA THR A 198 -4.24 5.18 12.75
C THR A 198 -3.10 6.05 13.29
N ILE A 199 -3.39 7.25 13.82
CA ILE A 199 -2.37 8.12 14.42
C ILE A 199 -1.81 7.50 15.72
N PRO A 200 -2.62 7.03 16.68
CA PRO A 200 -2.08 6.37 17.87
C PRO A 200 -1.22 5.14 17.54
N ALA A 201 -1.66 4.29 16.61
CA ALA A 201 -0.88 3.14 16.18
C ALA A 201 0.46 3.55 15.55
N MET A 202 0.46 4.60 14.73
CA MET A 202 1.68 5.16 14.13
C MET A 202 2.64 5.73 15.18
N LEU A 203 2.14 6.43 16.21
CA LEU A 203 2.97 6.95 17.29
C LEU A 203 3.59 5.82 18.12
N ILE A 204 2.83 4.77 18.40
CA ILE A 204 3.36 3.58 19.09
C ILE A 204 4.45 2.93 18.24
N ALA A 205 4.21 2.74 16.95
CA ALA A 205 5.21 2.20 16.02
C ALA A 205 6.47 3.10 15.95
N LEU A 206 6.30 4.42 15.89
CA LEU A 206 7.40 5.38 15.91
C LEU A 206 8.28 5.22 17.14
N ILE A 207 7.66 5.13 18.32
CA ILE A 207 8.37 4.94 19.59
C ILE A 207 9.11 3.61 19.55
N ILE A 208 8.48 2.52 19.11
CA ILE A 208 9.13 1.21 18.99
C ILE A 208 10.35 1.28 18.06
N TYR A 209 10.23 1.87 16.88
CA TYR A 209 11.35 1.97 15.94
C TYR A 209 12.49 2.86 16.45
N LEU A 210 12.18 3.93 17.20
CA LEU A 210 13.20 4.72 17.89
C LEU A 210 13.89 3.90 18.98
N LEU A 211 13.14 3.20 19.84
CA LEU A 211 13.73 2.38 20.90
C LEU A 211 14.60 1.25 20.33
N VAL A 212 14.13 0.58 19.28
CA VAL A 212 14.90 -0.46 18.59
C VAL A 212 16.16 0.15 17.97
N GLY A 213 16.06 1.32 17.33
CA GLY A 213 17.20 2.05 16.78
C GLY A 213 18.27 2.39 17.79
N PHE A 214 17.90 2.87 18.98
CA PHE A 214 18.86 3.29 20.01
C PHE A 214 19.35 2.18 20.95
N PHE A 215 18.53 1.14 21.18
CA PHE A 215 18.81 0.14 22.23
C PHE A 215 19.01 -1.29 21.73
N VAL A 216 18.60 -1.59 20.49
CA VAL A 216 18.66 -2.96 19.94
C VAL A 216 19.62 -3.05 18.77
N ILE A 217 19.66 -2.04 17.90
CA ILE A 217 20.62 -1.95 16.82
C ILE A 217 21.97 -1.55 17.42
N ASP A 218 22.94 -2.47 17.38
CA ASP A 218 24.30 -2.19 17.85
C ASP A 218 25.05 -1.35 16.81
N THR A 219 24.98 -0.03 16.96
CA THR A 219 25.62 0.89 16.03
C THR A 219 27.14 0.92 16.13
N GLN A 220 27.74 0.35 17.18
CA GLN A 220 29.21 0.20 17.29
C GLN A 220 29.74 -0.99 16.50
N SER A 221 28.90 -2.00 16.27
CA SER A 221 29.22 -3.13 15.40
C SER A 221 29.08 -2.82 13.91
N ILE A 222 28.45 -1.69 13.55
CA ILE A 222 28.28 -1.28 12.16
C ILE A 222 29.64 -0.91 11.59
N SER A 223 30.14 -1.78 10.71
CA SER A 223 31.42 -1.58 10.06
C SER A 223 31.32 -0.43 9.05
N PHE A 224 32.04 0.66 9.32
CA PHE A 224 32.29 1.71 8.34
C PHE A 224 32.94 1.17 7.06
N GLU A 225 33.67 0.06 7.14
CA GLU A 225 34.22 -0.65 5.99
C GLU A 225 33.08 -1.17 5.10
N LYS A 226 32.06 -1.83 5.67
CA LYS A 226 30.91 -2.34 4.92
C LYS A 226 30.15 -1.21 4.20
N ILE A 227 29.94 -0.08 4.88
CA ILE A 227 29.29 1.08 4.28
C ILE A 227 30.15 1.61 3.12
N ASN A 228 31.46 1.75 3.32
CA ASN A 228 32.38 2.19 2.28
C ASN A 228 32.38 1.23 1.09
N ASP A 229 32.44 -0.08 1.32
CA ASP A 229 32.41 -1.11 0.29
C ASP A 229 31.14 -1.02 -0.56
N ILE A 230 29.97 -0.90 0.08
CA ILE A 230 28.70 -0.72 -0.63
C ILE A 230 28.71 0.58 -1.42
N THR A 231 29.12 1.70 -0.81
CA THR A 231 29.12 2.99 -1.52
C THR A 231 30.13 3.03 -2.68
N ASN A 232 31.29 2.39 -2.54
CA ASN A 232 32.29 2.28 -3.60
C ASN A 232 31.78 1.38 -4.74
N ALA A 233 31.19 0.23 -4.42
CA ALA A 233 30.59 -0.63 -5.42
C ALA A 233 29.46 0.09 -6.19
N LEU A 234 28.66 0.91 -5.52
CA LEU A 234 27.64 1.74 -6.19
C LEU A 234 28.27 2.81 -7.09
N ASP A 235 29.36 3.45 -6.66
CA ASP A 235 30.07 4.47 -7.42
C ASP A 235 30.79 3.90 -8.65
N GLU A 236 31.29 2.66 -8.56
CA GLU A 236 31.93 1.95 -9.68
C GLU A 236 30.93 1.46 -10.73
N ASN A 237 29.73 1.05 -10.32
CA ASN A 237 28.74 0.44 -11.21
C ASN A 237 27.67 1.41 -11.73
N PHE A 238 27.48 2.56 -11.06
CA PHE A 238 26.44 3.52 -11.41
C PHE A 238 26.98 4.94 -11.44
N TYR A 239 26.41 5.76 -12.33
CA TYR A 239 26.67 7.19 -12.32
C TYR A 239 25.91 7.86 -11.17
N ILE A 240 26.57 8.01 -10.03
CA ILE A 240 25.97 8.63 -8.85
C ILE A 240 25.96 10.15 -9.03
N SER A 241 24.77 10.73 -9.15
CA SER A 241 24.61 12.18 -9.26
C SER A 241 23.23 12.61 -8.78
N GLY A 242 23.14 13.84 -8.26
CA GLY A 242 21.86 14.45 -7.92
C GLY A 242 20.89 14.52 -9.11
N TRP A 243 21.39 14.57 -10.34
CA TRP A 243 20.56 14.55 -11.55
C TRP A 243 19.77 13.24 -11.69
N VAL A 244 20.33 12.13 -11.24
CA VAL A 244 19.71 10.80 -11.35
C VAL A 244 18.57 10.62 -10.34
N LEU A 245 18.43 11.53 -9.37
CA LEU A 245 17.29 11.61 -8.45
C LEU A 245 16.06 12.31 -9.06
N LEU A 246 16.23 12.98 -10.21
CA LEU A 246 15.16 13.76 -10.85
C LEU A 246 13.89 12.94 -11.15
N PRO A 247 13.95 11.67 -11.62
CA PRO A 247 12.75 10.83 -11.76
C PRO A 247 11.97 10.66 -10.45
N ALA A 248 12.67 10.43 -9.34
CA ALA A 248 12.05 10.30 -8.01
C ALA A 248 11.43 11.63 -7.55
N LEU A 249 12.15 12.74 -7.76
CA LEU A 249 11.64 14.09 -7.45
C LEU A 249 10.41 14.45 -8.29
N ILE A 250 10.38 14.09 -9.58
CA ILE A 250 9.21 14.30 -10.44
C ILE A 250 8.03 13.49 -9.91
N VAL A 251 8.21 12.21 -9.59
CA VAL A 251 7.13 11.36 -9.07
C VAL A 251 6.57 11.95 -7.77
N MET A 252 7.43 12.35 -6.82
CA MET A 252 7.01 12.99 -5.58
C MET A 252 6.33 14.35 -5.83
N GLY A 253 6.86 15.18 -6.73
CA GLY A 253 6.28 16.49 -7.06
C GLY A 253 4.91 16.37 -7.73
N LEU A 254 4.75 15.43 -8.66
CA LEU A 254 3.47 15.15 -9.31
C LEU A 254 2.45 14.58 -8.31
N ALA A 255 2.89 13.72 -7.38
CA ALA A 255 2.06 13.20 -6.30
C ALA A 255 1.50 14.34 -5.44
N ILE A 256 2.37 15.23 -4.96
CA ILE A 256 1.98 16.40 -4.15
C ILE A 256 1.01 17.32 -4.93
N LYS A 257 1.28 17.58 -6.21
CA LYS A 257 0.39 18.39 -7.07
C LYS A 257 -0.98 17.72 -7.27
N LYS A 258 -1.02 16.39 -7.39
CA LYS A 258 -2.27 15.62 -7.50
C LYS A 258 -3.10 15.72 -6.22
N ILE A 259 -2.49 15.67 -5.03
CA ILE A 259 -3.18 15.91 -3.74
C ILE A 259 -3.86 17.28 -3.75
N SER A 260 -3.12 18.33 -4.13
CA SER A 260 -3.68 19.69 -4.18
C SER A 260 -4.85 19.79 -5.15
N SER A 261 -4.75 19.19 -6.34
CA SER A 261 -5.81 19.24 -7.34
C SER A 261 -7.09 18.51 -6.91
N HIS A 262 -6.96 17.31 -6.34
CA HIS A 262 -8.11 16.53 -5.87
C HIS A 262 -8.69 17.14 -4.60
N ALA A 263 -7.86 17.58 -3.64
CA ALA A 263 -8.34 18.29 -2.45
C ALA A 263 -9.12 19.56 -2.81
N ILE A 264 -8.67 20.33 -3.82
CA ILE A 264 -9.37 21.53 -4.30
C ILE A 264 -10.65 21.17 -5.06
N THR A 265 -10.61 20.16 -5.94
CA THR A 265 -11.78 19.74 -6.75
C THR A 265 -12.87 19.14 -5.87
N ILE A 266 -12.50 18.32 -4.90
CA ILE A 266 -13.40 17.72 -3.92
C ILE A 266 -13.97 18.85 -3.02
N ARG A 267 -13.14 19.76 -2.50
CA ARG A 267 -13.61 20.92 -1.72
C ARG A 267 -14.53 21.85 -2.52
N ARG A 268 -14.28 22.07 -3.82
CA ARG A 268 -15.15 22.86 -4.71
C ARG A 268 -16.48 22.17 -5.02
N ARG A 269 -16.49 20.85 -5.22
CA ARG A 269 -17.73 20.06 -5.36
C ARG A 269 -18.62 20.14 -4.12
N PHE A 270 -18.01 20.27 -2.93
CA PHE A 270 -18.75 20.34 -1.67
C PHE A 270 -19.11 21.77 -1.22
N SER A 271 -18.33 22.79 -1.57
CA SER A 271 -18.70 24.19 -1.35
C SER A 271 -19.86 24.67 -2.22
N GLY A 272 -20.21 23.92 -3.29
CA GLY A 272 -21.32 24.23 -4.19
C GLY A 272 -22.66 23.58 -3.84
N ARG A 273 -22.73 22.68 -2.83
CA ARG A 273 -23.99 22.04 -2.40
C ARG A 273 -24.71 22.87 -1.34
N GLY A 274 -25.18 24.05 -1.75
CA GLY A 274 -26.09 24.91 -0.99
C GLY A 274 -27.54 24.91 -1.49
N ASN A 275 -27.90 24.13 -2.52
CA ASN A 275 -29.28 24.08 -3.02
C ASN A 275 -29.67 22.66 -3.45
N GLY A 276 -30.71 22.12 -2.80
CA GLY A 276 -31.01 20.69 -2.74
C GLY A 276 -31.87 20.13 -3.87
N ASN A 277 -31.42 20.18 -5.14
CA ASN A 277 -32.18 19.54 -6.24
C ASN A 277 -31.37 18.78 -7.31
N ASP A 278 -30.06 18.62 -7.17
CA ASP A 278 -29.22 18.14 -8.29
C ASP A 278 -28.61 16.73 -8.07
N CYS A 279 -29.43 15.76 -7.64
CA CYS A 279 -28.99 14.36 -7.47
C CYS A 279 -28.90 13.56 -8.78
N SER A 280 -29.46 14.03 -9.90
CA SER A 280 -29.50 13.27 -11.17
C SER A 280 -28.27 13.46 -12.05
N ARG A 281 -27.33 14.34 -11.69
CA ARG A 281 -26.14 14.66 -12.50
C ARG A 281 -24.83 14.03 -12.02
N ALA A 282 -24.86 13.27 -10.92
CA ALA A 282 -23.66 12.69 -10.31
C ALA A 282 -23.16 11.40 -10.98
N GLU A 283 -23.98 10.73 -11.79
CA GLU A 283 -23.62 9.43 -12.40
C GLU A 283 -22.84 9.53 -13.72
N SER A 284 -22.80 10.69 -14.39
CA SER A 284 -22.22 10.78 -15.75
C SER A 284 -20.72 11.12 -15.80
N THR A 285 -20.03 11.26 -14.67
CA THR A 285 -18.58 11.60 -14.64
C THR A 285 -17.70 10.58 -13.93
N ILE A 286 -18.20 9.38 -13.65
CA ILE A 286 -17.35 8.23 -13.32
C ILE A 286 -16.95 7.57 -14.65
N ASN A 287 -16.07 8.22 -15.39
CA ASN A 287 -15.23 7.53 -16.36
C ASN A 287 -13.79 7.76 -15.92
N PHE A 288 -13.09 6.67 -15.65
CA PHE A 288 -11.66 6.60 -15.37
C PHE A 288 -10.84 7.26 -16.50
#